data_AF-A0A951P031-F1
#
_entry.id   AF-A0A951P031-F1
#
_cell.length_a   1.000
_cell.length_b   1.000
_cell.length_c   1.000
_cell.angle_alpha   90.00
_cell.angle_beta   90.00
_cell.angle_gamma   90.00
#
_symmetry.space_group_name_H-M   'P 1'
#
loop_
_entity.id
_entity.type
_entity.pdbx_description
1 polymer ?
#
loop_
_entity_poly.entity_id
_entity_poly.type
_entity_poly.pdbx_seq_one_letter_code
_entity_poly.pdbx_strand_id
1 'polypeptide(L)'
;MVRLNHFLQFSLCVALFTGCQAASSVNVRPTPLPQDPNIQVFTNQEPTSEYTEPYRKITRSGDNLEQVLIESIAAATSRIDIAVQEFRLPNVAKALRDRAAAGVKIRVILENEYSRPYSAYTND
;
A
#
# COMPACT_ATOMS: atom_id res chain seq x y z
N MET A 1 24.95 58.14 -22.22
CA MET A 1 25.03 56.74 -22.70
C MET A 1 25.14 55.70 -21.56
N VAL A 2 24.50 55.90 -20.39
CA VAL A 2 24.58 54.93 -19.24
C VAL A 2 23.26 54.19 -18.98
N ARG A 3 22.15 54.65 -19.57
CA ARG A 3 20.80 54.07 -19.36
C ARG A 3 20.52 52.74 -20.07
N LEU A 4 21.29 52.40 -21.11
CA LEU A 4 21.12 51.14 -21.86
C LEU A 4 21.71 49.93 -21.10
N ASN A 5 22.71 50.16 -20.23
CA ASN A 5 23.43 49.11 -19.51
C ASN A 5 22.63 48.54 -18.32
N HIS A 6 21.83 49.39 -17.66
CA HIS A 6 21.01 48.96 -16.52
C HIS A 6 19.79 48.13 -16.96
N PHE A 7 19.20 48.43 -18.11
CA PHE A 7 18.11 47.63 -18.69
C PHE A 7 18.59 46.23 -19.09
N LEU A 8 19.80 46.11 -19.67
CA LEU A 8 20.39 44.83 -20.00
C LEU A 8 20.73 44.00 -18.74
N GLN A 9 21.28 44.62 -17.70
CA GLN A 9 21.59 43.95 -16.43
C GLN A 9 20.34 43.52 -15.67
N PHE A 10 19.26 44.31 -15.70
CA PHE A 10 17.99 43.95 -15.06
C PHE A 10 17.30 42.77 -15.78
N SER A 11 17.35 42.75 -17.11
CA SER A 11 16.79 41.66 -17.92
C SER A 11 17.56 40.33 -17.74
N LEU A 12 18.89 40.39 -17.57
CA LEU A 12 19.72 39.21 -17.31
C LEU A 12 19.46 38.57 -15.93
N CYS A 13 19.14 39.38 -14.92
CA CYS A 13 18.77 38.86 -13.59
C CYS A 13 17.42 38.14 -13.60
N VAL A 14 16.41 38.64 -14.32
CA VAL A 14 15.07 38.02 -14.36
C VAL A 14 15.10 36.64 -15.05
N ALA A 15 15.96 36.45 -16.05
CA ALA A 15 16.11 35.17 -16.75
C ALA A 15 16.75 34.06 -15.88
N LEU A 16 17.50 34.41 -14.84
CA LEU A 16 18.14 33.43 -13.93
C LEU A 16 17.20 32.92 -12.83
N PHE A 17 16.06 33.59 -12.58
CA PHE A 17 15.09 33.17 -11.56
C PHE A 17 13.91 32.33 -12.08
N THR A 18 13.76 32.15 -13.39
CA THR A 18 12.67 31.36 -14.00
C THR A 18 13.02 29.89 -14.29
N GLY A 19 14.22 29.44 -13.92
CA GLY A 19 14.72 28.08 -14.23
C GLY A 19 14.20 26.95 -13.34
N CYS A 20 13.58 27.24 -12.19
CA CYS A 20 13.01 26.20 -11.33
C CYS A 20 11.54 25.94 -11.68
N GLN A 21 11.29 25.23 -12.78
CA GLN A 21 10.05 24.46 -12.87
C GLN A 21 10.30 23.15 -12.13
N ALA A 22 9.56 22.92 -11.04
CA ALA A 22 9.51 21.60 -10.41
C ALA A 22 9.10 20.61 -11.50
N ALA A 23 9.98 19.66 -11.84
CA ALA A 23 9.62 18.60 -12.77
C ALA A 23 8.43 17.87 -12.16
N SER A 24 7.25 18.03 -12.75
CA SER A 24 6.08 17.24 -12.43
C SER A 24 6.43 15.79 -12.77
N SER A 25 6.88 15.02 -11.78
CA SER A 25 6.99 13.58 -11.91
C SER A 25 5.58 13.05 -12.09
N VAL A 26 5.16 12.85 -13.33
CA VAL A 26 3.98 12.03 -13.61
C VAL A 26 4.29 10.67 -13.00
N ASN A 27 3.59 10.31 -11.92
CA ASN A 27 3.68 8.98 -11.32
C ASN A 27 3.08 7.98 -12.33
N VAL A 28 3.89 7.55 -13.30
CA VAL A 28 3.50 6.49 -14.23
C VAL A 28 3.56 5.19 -13.44
N ARG A 29 2.39 4.66 -13.10
CA ARG A 29 2.27 3.35 -12.46
C ARG A 29 2.59 2.26 -13.49
N PRO A 30 3.35 1.23 -13.11
CA PRO A 30 3.62 0.12 -14.01
C PRO A 30 2.33 -0.71 -14.25
N THR A 31 2.36 -1.52 -15.30
CA THR A 31 1.31 -2.52 -15.55
C THR A 31 1.40 -3.64 -14.51
N PRO A 32 0.28 -4.10 -13.92
CA PRO A 32 0.28 -5.22 -13.00
C PRO A 32 0.86 -6.51 -13.61
N LEU A 33 1.58 -7.27 -12.79
CA LEU A 33 2.05 -8.60 -13.16
C LEU A 33 0.86 -9.57 -13.21
N PRO A 34 0.89 -10.59 -14.09
CA PRO A 34 -0.12 -11.63 -14.10
C PRO A 34 -0.13 -12.39 -12.77
N GLN A 35 -1.32 -12.73 -12.29
CA GLN A 35 -1.54 -13.52 -11.07
C GLN A 35 -1.86 -14.98 -11.43
N ASP A 36 -1.47 -15.92 -10.57
CA ASP A 36 -1.91 -17.30 -10.71
C ASP A 36 -3.39 -17.42 -10.30
N PRO A 37 -4.23 -18.20 -11.01
CA PRO A 37 -5.65 -18.32 -10.71
C PRO A 37 -5.95 -18.97 -9.35
N ASN A 38 -5.03 -19.77 -8.81
CA ASN A 38 -5.18 -20.46 -7.52
C ASN A 38 -4.42 -19.78 -6.39
N ILE A 39 -3.37 -19.02 -6.71
CA ILE A 39 -2.52 -18.33 -5.73
C ILE A 39 -2.40 -16.86 -6.13
N GLN A 40 -3.09 -16.00 -5.39
CA GLN A 40 -3.01 -14.56 -5.58
C GLN A 40 -2.17 -13.92 -4.48
N VAL A 41 -1.30 -12.99 -4.86
CA VAL A 41 -0.34 -12.30 -3.98
C VAL A 41 -0.61 -10.81 -4.03
N PHE A 42 -0.71 -10.22 -2.85
CA PHE A 42 -0.97 -8.79 -2.65
C PHE A 42 0.06 -8.24 -1.67
N THR A 43 0.46 -6.99 -1.86
CA THR A 43 1.53 -6.39 -1.04
C THR A 43 1.15 -5.02 -0.50
N ASN A 44 1.74 -4.67 0.64
CA ASN A 44 1.53 -3.37 1.26
C ASN A 44 2.19 -2.21 0.49
N GLN A 45 3.00 -2.48 -0.54
CA GLN A 45 3.77 -1.49 -1.32
C GLN A 45 3.68 -1.73 -2.83
N GLU A 46 2.61 -2.36 -3.30
CA GLU A 46 2.34 -2.56 -4.74
C GLU A 46 2.41 -1.22 -5.52
N PRO A 47 3.38 -1.06 -6.44
CA PRO A 47 3.52 0.17 -7.22
C PRO A 47 2.38 0.39 -8.22
N THR A 48 1.65 -0.66 -8.61
CA THR A 48 0.58 -0.55 -9.62
C THR A 48 -0.71 0.01 -9.04
N SER A 49 -0.89 0.01 -7.71
CA SER A 49 -2.14 0.38 -7.03
C SER A 49 -1.93 1.45 -5.95
N GLU A 50 -3.02 2.15 -5.64
CA GLU A 50 -3.15 2.98 -4.45
C GLU A 50 -4.51 2.78 -3.83
N TYR A 51 -4.59 3.04 -2.54
CA TYR A 51 -5.85 3.09 -1.84
C TYR A 51 -5.80 4.10 -0.71
N THR A 52 -6.99 4.56 -0.32
CA THR A 52 -7.17 5.38 0.87
C THR A 52 -7.54 4.47 2.03
N GLU A 53 -6.73 4.51 3.08
CA GLU A 53 -6.96 3.67 4.25
C GLU A 53 -8.28 4.01 4.93
N PRO A 54 -9.08 2.99 5.31
CA PRO A 54 -10.40 3.21 5.88
C PRO A 54 -10.34 3.91 7.25
N TYR A 55 -9.27 3.72 8.02
CA TYR A 55 -9.13 4.24 9.38
C TYR A 55 -8.39 5.58 9.46
N ARG A 56 -7.22 5.69 8.84
CA ARG A 56 -6.39 6.91 8.90
C ARG A 56 -6.72 7.93 7.82
N LYS A 57 -7.47 7.53 6.78
CA LYS A 57 -7.81 8.37 5.62
C LYS A 57 -6.57 8.88 4.86
N ILE A 58 -5.50 8.10 4.86
CA ILE A 58 -4.27 8.39 4.13
C ILE A 58 -4.28 7.59 2.83
N THR A 59 -4.04 8.26 1.70
CA THR A 59 -3.81 7.62 0.41
C THR A 59 -2.35 7.22 0.30
N ARG A 60 -2.09 5.96 -0.05
CA ARG A 60 -0.73 5.45 -0.27
C ARG A 60 -0.73 4.36 -1.34
N SER A 61 0.45 4.14 -1.92
CA SER A 61 0.68 2.97 -2.76
C SER A 61 0.50 1.67 -1.96
N GLY A 62 0.14 0.62 -2.68
CA GLY A 62 -0.13 -0.69 -2.13
C GLY A 62 -1.56 -1.16 -2.38
N ASP A 63 -1.74 -2.46 -2.23
CA ASP A 63 -3.05 -3.07 -2.31
C ASP A 63 -3.85 -2.77 -1.05
N ASN A 64 -5.17 -2.63 -1.22
CA ASN A 64 -6.09 -2.59 -0.10
C ASN A 64 -6.30 -4.01 0.45
N LEU A 65 -5.34 -4.49 1.24
CA LEU A 65 -5.35 -5.85 1.78
C LEU A 65 -6.62 -6.16 2.58
N GLU A 66 -7.18 -5.20 3.31
CA GLU A 66 -8.43 -5.42 4.05
C GLU A 66 -9.60 -5.72 3.10
N GLN A 67 -9.73 -4.94 2.03
CA GLN A 67 -10.78 -5.14 1.03
C GLN A 67 -10.62 -6.48 0.30
N VAL A 68 -9.40 -6.81 -0.14
CA VAL A 68 -9.08 -8.09 -0.79
C VAL A 68 -9.50 -9.26 0.11
N LEU A 69 -9.19 -9.21 1.41
CA LEU A 69 -9.58 -10.24 2.36
C LEU A 69 -11.11 -10.32 2.50
N ILE A 70 -11.81 -9.19 2.64
CA ILE A 70 -13.27 -9.16 2.77
C ILE A 70 -13.95 -9.79 1.54
N GLU A 71 -13.50 -9.45 0.34
CA GLU A 71 -14.03 -10.01 -0.91
C GLU A 71 -13.77 -11.51 -1.03
N SER A 72 -12.55 -11.94 -0.70
CA SER A 72 -12.16 -13.35 -0.69
C SER A 72 -13.00 -14.17 0.29
N ILE A 73 -13.24 -13.62 1.49
CA ILE A 73 -14.10 -14.23 2.51
C ILE A 73 -15.54 -14.32 2.00
N ALA A 74 -16.07 -13.23 1.42
CA ALA A 74 -17.44 -13.17 0.92
C ALA A 74 -17.71 -14.24 -0.15
N ALA A 75 -16.74 -14.51 -1.02
CA ALA A 75 -16.81 -15.49 -2.10
C ALA A 75 -16.72 -16.97 -1.63
N ALA A 76 -16.17 -17.24 -0.44
CA ALA A 76 -15.92 -18.59 0.02
C ALA A 76 -17.22 -19.36 0.32
N THR A 77 -17.40 -20.54 -0.27
CA THR A 77 -18.65 -21.30 -0.18
C THR A 77 -18.65 -22.42 0.86
N SER A 78 -17.49 -22.98 1.22
CA SER A 78 -17.42 -24.21 2.03
C SER A 78 -16.43 -24.14 3.21
N ARG A 79 -15.24 -23.56 3.02
CA ARG A 79 -14.21 -23.46 4.05
C ARG A 79 -13.36 -22.20 3.87
N ILE A 80 -12.89 -21.64 4.99
CA ILE A 80 -11.85 -20.63 5.07
C ILE A 80 -10.82 -21.10 6.11
N ASP A 81 -9.55 -21.18 5.70
CA ASP A 81 -8.44 -21.51 6.57
C ASP A 81 -7.48 -20.30 6.63
N ILE A 82 -7.19 -19.83 7.85
CA ILE A 82 -6.40 -18.62 8.09
C ILE A 82 -5.22 -18.97 8.97
N ALA A 83 -4.02 -18.56 8.57
CA ALA A 83 -2.83 -18.57 9.40
C ALA A 83 -2.25 -17.16 9.40
N VAL A 84 -2.24 -16.50 10.55
CA VAL A 84 -1.80 -15.10 10.69
C VAL A 84 -1.02 -14.91 11.98
N GLN A 85 -0.11 -13.96 11.95
CA GLN A 85 0.63 -13.56 13.15
C GLN A 85 -0.23 -12.67 14.08
N GLU A 86 -0.91 -11.68 13.49
CA GLU A 86 -1.74 -10.75 14.25
C GLU A 86 -3.06 -10.54 13.53
N PHE A 87 -4.16 -10.53 14.29
CA PHE A 87 -5.50 -10.36 13.74
C PHE A 87 -6.21 -9.13 14.32
N ARG A 88 -6.11 -8.00 13.61
CA ARG A 88 -6.57 -6.67 14.08
C ARG A 88 -7.48 -5.92 13.12
N LEU A 89 -7.97 -6.57 12.08
CA LEU A 89 -8.85 -5.97 11.08
C LEU A 89 -10.32 -6.24 11.44
N PRO A 90 -11.05 -5.30 12.06
CA PRO A 90 -12.39 -5.55 12.57
C PRO A 90 -13.40 -5.83 11.45
N ASN A 91 -13.22 -5.28 10.23
CA ASN A 91 -14.14 -5.58 9.14
C ASN A 91 -13.90 -6.98 8.55
N VAL A 92 -12.65 -7.46 8.58
CA VAL A 92 -12.35 -8.87 8.27
C VAL A 92 -13.00 -9.79 9.31
N ALA A 93 -12.90 -9.47 10.60
CA ALA A 93 -13.57 -10.26 11.65
C ALA A 93 -15.10 -10.31 11.48
N LYS A 94 -15.73 -9.20 11.08
CA LYS A 94 -17.16 -9.15 10.74
C LYS A 94 -17.49 -10.05 9.54
N ALA A 95 -16.71 -9.96 8.46
CA ALA A 95 -16.90 -10.78 7.28
C ALA A 95 -16.79 -12.28 7.59
N LEU A 96 -15.80 -12.68 8.41
CA LEU A 96 -15.66 -14.07 8.87
C LEU A 96 -16.86 -14.53 9.70
N ARG A 97 -17.32 -13.72 10.65
CA ARG A 97 -18.53 -14.02 11.43
C ARG A 97 -19.73 -14.25 10.52
N ASP A 98 -19.93 -13.37 9.54
CA ASP A 98 -21.09 -13.43 8.65
C ASP A 98 -21.04 -14.68 7.76
N ARG A 99 -19.85 -15.07 7.27
CA ARG A 99 -19.67 -16.34 6.53
C ARG A 99 -19.83 -17.57 7.41
N ALA A 100 -19.35 -17.54 8.65
CA ALA A 100 -19.56 -18.62 9.60
C ALA A 100 -21.06 -18.82 9.88
N ALA A 101 -21.81 -17.72 10.05
CA ALA A 101 -23.27 -17.76 10.21
C ALA A 101 -23.99 -18.33 8.97
N ALA A 102 -23.41 -18.14 7.77
CA ALA A 102 -23.86 -18.76 6.52
C ALA A 102 -23.42 -20.23 6.35
N GLY A 103 -22.80 -20.85 7.35
CA GLY A 103 -22.44 -22.28 7.37
C GLY A 103 -21.05 -22.60 6.80
N VAL A 104 -20.23 -21.60 6.47
CA VAL A 104 -18.83 -21.82 6.05
C VAL A 104 -17.99 -22.27 7.24
N LYS A 105 -17.19 -23.31 7.06
CA LYS A 105 -16.26 -23.79 8.10
C LYS A 105 -15.04 -22.88 8.17
N ILE A 106 -14.78 -22.28 9.32
CA ILE A 106 -13.63 -21.37 9.51
C ILE A 106 -12.65 -21.97 10.51
N ARG A 107 -11.36 -22.02 10.13
CA ARG A 107 -10.26 -22.36 11.04
C ARG A 107 -9.25 -21.22 11.05
N VAL A 108 -8.78 -20.84 12.23
CA VAL A 108 -7.78 -19.79 12.40
C VAL A 108 -6.65 -20.33 13.25
N ILE A 109 -5.43 -20.17 12.75
CA ILE A 109 -4.18 -20.37 13.48
C ILE A 109 -3.60 -18.98 13.71
N LEU A 110 -3.51 -18.58 14.98
CA LEU A 110 -2.92 -17.32 15.39
C LEU A 110 -1.58 -17.61 16.05
N GLU A 111 -0.51 -17.03 15.51
CA GLU A 111 0.85 -17.16 16.01
C GLU A 111 1.26 -15.81 16.61
N ASN A 112 1.48 -15.71 17.92
CA ASN A 112 1.78 -14.43 18.57
C ASN A 112 3.14 -14.38 19.25
N GLU A 113 3.97 -15.41 19.07
CA GLU A 113 5.32 -15.52 19.60
C GLU A 113 6.34 -15.11 18.54
N TYR A 114 6.81 -13.87 18.64
CA TYR A 114 7.92 -13.42 17.80
C TYR A 114 9.17 -14.27 18.08
N SER A 115 9.72 -14.85 17.02
CA SER A 115 11.03 -15.49 17.09
C SER A 115 12.07 -14.45 17.51
N ARG A 116 12.97 -14.80 18.44
CA ARG A 116 14.12 -13.94 18.75
C ARG A 116 14.85 -13.60 17.44
N PRO A 117 15.11 -12.32 17.14
CA PRO A 117 15.80 -11.96 15.91
C PRO A 117 17.20 -12.58 15.90
N TYR A 118 17.70 -12.92 14.70
CA TYR A 118 19.00 -13.58 14.57
C TYR A 118 20.14 -12.80 15.26
N SER A 119 20.08 -11.47 15.22
CA SER A 119 21.03 -10.57 15.90
C SER A 119 21.11 -10.77 17.42
N ALA A 120 20.08 -11.34 18.04
CA ALA A 120 20.09 -11.64 19.48
C ALA A 120 20.91 -12.89 19.84
N TYR A 121 21.45 -13.62 18.85
CA TYR A 121 22.27 -14.81 19.03
C TYR A 121 23.76 -14.58 18.72
N THR A 122 24.13 -13.40 18.21
CA THR A 122 25.52 -13.01 17.99
C THR A 122 25.95 -12.08 19.12
N ASN A 123 26.98 -12.46 19.88
CA ASN A 123 27.73 -11.49 20.68
C ASN A 123 28.72 -10.82 19.73
N ASP A 124 28.77 -9.49 19.74
CA ASP A 124 29.85 -8.74 19.08
C ASP A 124 31.24 -9.18 19.58
#